data_AF-A0A3M1Z9N9-F1
#
_entry.id   AF-A0A3M1Z9N9-F1
#
_cell.length_a   1.000
_cell.length_b   1.000
_cell.length_c   1.000
_cell.angle_alpha   90.00
_cell.angle_beta   90.00
_cell.angle_gamma   90.00
#
_symmetry.space_group_name_H-M   'P 1'
#
loop_
_entity.id
_entity.type
_entity.pdbx_description
1 polymer ?
#
loop_
_entity_poly.entity_id
_entity_poly.type
_entity_poly.pdbx_seq_one_letter_code
_entity_poly.pdbx_strand_id
1 'polypeptide(L)' 'DVARTIFSIRVERAQAQPVRRPMRAIRPNTTNGKSKPEPKRKTAKESLGRNDPCWCGSGKKYKHCHMRQDKAEARPT' A
#
# COMPACT_ATOMS: atom_id res chain seq x y z
N ASP A 1 14.29 -65.24 -7.87
CA ASP A 1 14.72 -63.88 -8.24
C ASP A 1 14.12 -62.87 -7.26
N VAL A 2 14.90 -62.48 -6.25
CA VAL A 2 14.48 -61.69 -5.08
C VAL A 2 14.44 -60.18 -5.41
N ALA A 3 14.73 -59.80 -6.66
CA ALA A 3 14.94 -58.42 -7.11
C ALA A 3 13.66 -57.54 -7.19
N ARG A 4 12.59 -57.89 -6.47
CA ARG A 4 11.34 -57.11 -6.39
C ARG A 4 10.91 -56.74 -4.97
N THR A 5 11.80 -56.89 -3.99
CA THR A 5 11.57 -56.38 -2.63
C THR A 5 11.71 -54.85 -2.59
N ILE A 6 10.61 -54.20 -2.97
CA ILE A 6 9.93 -53.16 -2.18
C ILE A 6 10.86 -52.11 -1.54
N PHE A 7 10.93 -50.93 -2.17
CA PHE A 7 11.04 -49.68 -1.42
C PHE A 7 10.19 -48.59 -2.08
N SER A 8 8.88 -48.62 -1.81
CA SER A 8 7.95 -47.56 -2.21
C SER A 8 7.79 -46.55 -1.08
N ILE A 9 8.74 -45.61 -0.95
CA ILE A 9 8.55 -44.46 -0.06
C ILE A 9 7.56 -43.52 -0.76
N ARG A 10 6.35 -43.40 -0.20
CA ARG A 10 5.45 -42.27 -0.49
C ARG A 10 5.71 -41.18 0.54
N VAL A 11 6.32 -40.08 0.11
CA VAL A 11 6.41 -38.86 0.91
C VAL A 11 5.11 -38.09 0.73
N GLU A 12 4.19 -38.22 1.67
CA GLU A 12 3.03 -37.35 1.74
C GLU A 12 3.50 -35.99 2.29
N ARG A 13 3.71 -35.03 1.38
CA ARG A 13 3.96 -33.64 1.75
C ARG A 13 2.72 -33.13 2.49
N ALA A 14 2.85 -32.94 3.80
CA ALA A 14 1.85 -32.27 4.61
C ALA A 14 1.57 -30.89 4.01
N GLN A 15 0.40 -30.74 3.39
CA GLN A 15 -0.02 -29.46 2.83
C GLN A 15 -0.35 -28.54 4.01
N ALA A 16 0.53 -27.58 4.27
CA ALA A 16 0.32 -26.57 5.30
C ALA A 16 -0.93 -25.74 4.93
N GLN A 17 -2.03 -25.99 5.64
CA GLN A 17 -3.25 -25.20 5.43
C GLN A 17 -3.02 -23.78 5.96
N PRO A 18 -3.35 -22.72 5.19
CA PRO A 18 -3.18 -21.36 5.64
C PRO A 18 -4.20 -21.04 6.74
N VAL A 19 -3.75 -20.97 7.99
CA VAL A 19 -4.56 -20.48 9.11
C VAL A 19 -4.94 -19.02 8.86
N ARG A 20 -6.21 -18.80 8.53
CA ARG A 20 -6.81 -17.46 8.41
C ARG A 20 -6.87 -16.82 9.79
N ARG A 21 -5.97 -15.86 10.06
CA ARG A 21 -6.04 -15.06 11.29
C ARG A 21 -7.27 -14.15 11.23
N PRO A 22 -8.18 -14.18 12.22
CA PRO A 22 -9.31 -13.27 12.26
C PRO A 22 -8.80 -11.85 12.52
N MET A 23 -9.22 -10.90 11.67
CA MET A 23 -8.89 -9.48 11.84
C MET A 23 -9.67 -8.92 13.03
N ARG A 24 -8.96 -8.48 14.07
CA ARG A 24 -9.58 -7.79 15.21
C ARG A 24 -9.96 -6.36 14.79
N ALA A 25 -11.24 -6.04 14.85
CA ALA A 25 -11.73 -4.68 14.63
C ALA A 25 -11.23 -3.78 15.77
N ILE A 26 -10.38 -2.80 15.43
CA ILE A 26 -9.97 -1.74 16.35
C ILE A 26 -11.13 -0.75 16.42
N ARG A 27 -11.81 -0.69 17.58
CA ARG A 27 -12.82 0.34 17.87
C ARG A 27 -12.07 1.59 18.36
N PRO A 28 -12.09 2.73 17.65
CA PRO A 28 -11.52 3.96 18.18
C PRO A 28 -12.39 4.44 19.36
N ASN A 29 -11.79 4.58 20.53
CA ASN A 29 -12.41 5.17 21.70
C ASN A 29 -12.49 6.69 21.49
N THR A 30 -13.69 7.20 21.19
CA THR A 30 -13.93 8.65 21.10
C THR A 30 -14.31 9.16 22.48
N THR A 31 -13.32 9.66 23.23
CA THR A 31 -13.57 10.47 24.42
C THR A 31 -13.47 11.94 24.03
N ASN A 32 -14.65 12.54 23.88
CA ASN A 32 -15.01 13.91 24.24
C ASN A 32 -14.11 15.09 23.76
N GLY A 33 -14.65 15.84 22.79
CA GLY A 33 -14.56 17.31 22.74
C GLY A 33 -13.22 17.95 22.38
N LYS A 34 -13.04 18.27 21.10
CA LYS A 34 -12.41 19.52 20.60
C LYS A 34 -12.60 19.63 19.08
N SER A 35 -13.07 20.81 18.68
CA SER A 35 -13.31 21.33 17.32
C SER A 35 -12.84 20.44 16.16
N LYS A 36 -13.78 20.02 15.32
CA LYS A 36 -13.50 19.48 13.98
C LYS A 36 -12.63 20.51 13.24
N PRO A 37 -11.34 20.27 12.98
CA PRO A 37 -10.59 21.17 12.12
C PRO A 37 -11.30 21.15 10.77
N GLU A 38 -11.65 22.33 10.25
CA GLU A 38 -12.11 22.41 8.86
C GLU A 38 -11.09 21.68 7.99
N PRO A 39 -11.52 20.75 7.12
CA PRO A 39 -10.60 20.07 6.24
C PRO A 39 -10.06 21.12 5.29
N LYS A 40 -8.83 21.59 5.55
CA LYS A 40 -8.07 22.38 4.59
C LYS A 40 -8.03 21.55 3.32
N ARG A 41 -8.87 21.90 2.34
CA ARG A 41 -8.95 21.19 1.08
C ARG A 41 -7.59 21.35 0.44
N LYS A 42 -6.78 20.30 0.52
CA LYS A 42 -5.54 20.20 -0.23
C LYS A 42 -5.90 20.54 -1.67
N THR A 43 -5.22 21.51 -2.25
CA THR A 43 -5.43 21.81 -3.66
C THR A 43 -5.19 20.54 -4.47
N ALA A 44 -5.78 20.44 -5.66
CA ALA A 44 -5.51 19.30 -6.54
C ALA A 44 -3.99 19.07 -6.71
N LYS A 45 -3.19 20.15 -6.68
CA LYS A 45 -1.72 20.13 -6.69
C LYS A 45 -1.11 19.40 -5.48
N GLU A 46 -1.60 19.66 -4.26
CA GLU A 46 -1.14 19.00 -3.02
C GLU A 46 -1.63 17.56 -2.85
N SER A 47 -2.64 17.16 -3.63
CA SER A 47 -3.20 15.79 -3.60
C SER A 47 -2.71 14.90 -4.75
N LEU A 48 -1.91 15.43 -5.68
CA LEU A 48 -1.37 14.64 -6.79
C LEU A 48 -0.35 13.63 -6.28
N GLY A 49 -0.67 12.35 -6.50
CA GLY A 49 0.23 11.25 -6.29
C GLY A 49 1.37 11.25 -7.31
N ARG A 50 2.49 10.63 -6.93
CA ARG A 50 3.72 10.56 -7.73
C ARG A 50 3.49 10.03 -9.16
N ASN A 51 2.53 9.13 -9.36
CA ASN A 51 2.26 8.49 -10.65
C ASN A 51 1.08 9.10 -11.43
N ASP A 52 0.36 10.06 -10.86
CA ASP A 52 -0.80 10.69 -11.51
C ASP A 52 -0.38 11.53 -12.72
N PRO A 53 -1.30 11.77 -13.69
CA PRO A 53 -1.04 12.70 -14.77
C PRO A 53 -0.66 14.08 -14.21
N CYS A 54 0.37 14.70 -14.78
CA CYS A 54 0.83 15.99 -14.32
C CYS A 54 -0.23 17.07 -14.56
N TRP A 55 -0.41 17.96 -13.58
CA TRP A 55 -1.38 19.07 -13.62
C TRP A 55 -1.18 20.05 -14.79
N CYS A 56 -0.01 20.04 -15.43
CA CYS A 56 0.32 20.90 -16.57
C CYS A 56 -0.24 20.41 -17.91
N GLY A 57 -1.01 19.31 -17.93
CA GLY A 57 -1.64 18.78 -19.15
C GLY A 57 -0.68 18.06 -20.12
N SER A 58 0.56 17.77 -19.71
CA SER A 58 1.56 17.17 -20.62
C SER A 58 1.37 15.67 -20.91
N GLY A 59 0.41 15.01 -20.24
CA GLY A 59 0.23 13.55 -20.28
C GLY A 59 1.33 12.74 -19.58
N LYS A 60 2.42 13.38 -19.11
CA LYS A 60 3.50 12.71 -18.37
C LYS A 60 3.10 12.48 -16.92
N LYS A 61 3.63 11.41 -16.31
CA LYS A 61 3.48 11.18 -14.86
C LYS A 61 4.09 12.34 -14.07
N TYR A 62 3.44 12.79 -13.00
CA TYR A 62 3.86 13.93 -12.18
C TYR A 62 5.33 13.85 -11.75
N LYS A 63 5.81 12.66 -11.36
CA LYS A 63 7.22 12.41 -11.01
C LYS A 63 8.26 12.73 -12.07
N HIS A 64 7.86 12.71 -13.35
CA HIS A 64 8.72 12.97 -14.50
C HIS A 64 8.51 14.37 -15.09
N CYS A 65 7.69 15.20 -14.45
CA CYS A 65 7.34 16.52 -14.93
C CYS A 65 7.57 17.53 -13.79
N HIS A 66 6.53 18.06 -13.15
CA HIS A 66 6.65 19.18 -12.22
C HIS A 66 7.01 18.79 -10.77
N MET A 67 7.08 17.50 -10.40
CA MET A 67 7.34 17.07 -9.01
C MET A 67 8.62 17.67 -8.39
N ARG A 68 9.68 17.88 -9.18
CA ARG A 68 10.93 18.47 -8.67
C ARG A 68 10.78 19.96 -8.38
N GLN A 69 10.07 20.69 -9.25
CA GLN A 69 9.83 22.13 -9.10
C GLN A 69 8.91 22.38 -7.91
N ASP A 70 7.81 21.64 -7.81
CA ASP A 70 6.87 21.74 -6.70
C ASP A 70 7.53 21.40 -5.36
N LYS A 71 8.45 20.43 -5.34
CA LYS A 71 9.24 20.09 -4.13
C LYS A 71 10.26 21.18 -3.77
N ALA A 72 10.82 21.88 -4.76
CA ALA A 72 11.76 22.96 -4.53
C ALA A 72 11.03 24.20 -3.97
N GLU A 73 9.87 24.54 -4.53
CA GLU A 73 9.02 25.65 -4.07
C GLU A 73 8.46 25.41 -2.66
N ALA A 74 8.14 24.16 -2.31
CA ALA A 74 7.67 23.78 -0.98
C ALA A 74 8.74 23.88 0.12
N ARG A 75 10.01 24.12 -0.23
CA ARG A 75 11.11 24.26 0.74
C ARG A 75 11.54 25.73 0.78
N PRO A 76 10.83 26.61 1.52
CA PRO A 76 11.27 27.98 1.68
C PRO A 76 12.63 27.96 2.39
N THR A 77 13.62 28.60 1.77
CA THR A 77 14.95 28.86 2.35
C THR A 77 14.85 29.89 3.47
#